data_AF-V6SCQ7-F1
#
_entry.id   AF-V6SCQ7-F1
#
_cell.length_a   1.000
_cell.length_b   1.000
_cell.length_c   1.000
_cell.angle_alpha   90.00
_cell.angle_beta   90.00
_cell.angle_gamma   90.00
#
_symmetry.space_group_name_H-M   'P 1'
#
loop_
_entity.id
_entity.type
_entity.pdbx_description
1 polymer ?
#
loop_
_entity_poly.entity_id
_entity_poly.type
_entity_poly.pdbx_seq_one_letter_code
_entity_poly.pdbx_strand_id
1 'polypeptide(L)'
;MAASDWDPINETFNTCYSEEIKLKKNQIETITLSTEIPEGSGWKIIFFYIGFTQELRKKHKHLNRKHNTVTIIACHKHNPKCSS
;
A
#
# COMPACT_ATOMS: atom_id res chain seq x y z
N MET A 1 -0.70 -3.47 2.05
CA MET A 1 0.37 -2.70 1.36
C MET A 1 0.02 -2.56 -0.11
N ALA A 2 0.74 -1.73 -0.83
CA ALA A 2 0.66 -1.65 -2.28
C ALA A 2 2.06 -1.39 -2.86
N ALA A 3 2.28 -1.87 -4.06
CA ALA A 3 3.46 -1.60 -4.87
C ALA A 3 3.00 -0.95 -6.16
N SER A 4 3.60 0.19 -6.53
CA SER A 4 3.28 0.92 -7.75
C SER A 4 4.49 1.08 -8.65
N ASP A 5 4.28 0.94 -9.95
CA ASP A 5 5.16 1.46 -10.99
C ASP A 5 4.64 2.85 -11.39
N TRP A 6 5.44 3.88 -11.12
CA TRP A 6 5.12 5.26 -11.43
C TRP A 6 5.93 5.73 -12.63
N ASP A 7 5.25 6.14 -13.68
CA ASP A 7 5.83 6.88 -14.79
C ASP A 7 5.71 8.39 -14.53
N PRO A 8 6.81 9.09 -14.18
CA PRO A 8 6.75 10.52 -13.88
C PRO A 8 6.60 11.39 -15.13
N ILE A 9 6.83 10.85 -16.34
CA ILE A 9 6.70 11.62 -17.59
C ILE A 9 5.23 11.69 -18.00
N ASN A 10 4.55 10.54 -17.94
CA ASN A 10 3.14 10.44 -18.31
C ASN A 10 2.19 10.60 -17.11
N GLU A 11 2.72 10.74 -15.90
CA GLU A 11 1.99 10.81 -14.62
C GLU A 11 1.04 9.63 -14.38
N THR A 12 1.41 8.43 -14.84
CA THR A 12 0.59 7.23 -14.72
C THR A 12 1.11 6.29 -13.62
N PHE A 13 0.18 5.52 -13.04
CA PHE A 13 0.48 4.54 -12.00
C PHE A 13 -0.11 3.19 -12.38
N ASN A 14 0.70 2.15 -12.33
CA ASN A 14 0.23 0.76 -12.30
C ASN A 14 0.45 0.21 -10.89
N THR A 15 -0.63 -0.12 -10.18
CA THR A 15 -0.57 -0.47 -8.75
C THR A 15 -1.12 -1.85 -8.47
N CYS A 16 -0.32 -2.67 -7.82
CA CYS A 16 -0.75 -3.93 -7.22
C CYS A 16 -1.01 -3.72 -5.73
N TYR A 17 -2.14 -4.23 -5.23
CA TYR A 17 -2.56 -4.12 -3.84
C TYR A 17 -2.45 -5.47 -3.15
N SER A 18 -2.08 -5.48 -1.88
CA SER A 18 -2.27 -6.66 -1.04
C SER A 18 -3.74 -6.83 -0.68
N GLU A 19 -4.10 -8.01 -0.18
CA GLU A 19 -5.38 -8.20 0.47
C GLU A 19 -5.56 -7.22 1.66
N GLU A 20 -6.82 -6.86 1.91
CA GLU A 20 -7.21 -6.03 3.05
C GLU A 20 -7.22 -6.88 4.32
N ILE A 21 -6.53 -6.41 5.37
CA ILE A 21 -6.52 -7.07 6.68
C ILE A 21 -7.25 -6.20 7.69
N LYS A 22 -8.20 -6.80 8.41
CA LYS A 22 -9.02 -6.12 9.43
C LYS A 22 -8.63 -6.61 10.81
N LEU A 23 -8.17 -5.67 11.63
CA LEU A 23 -7.87 -5.92 13.04
C LEU A 23 -8.94 -5.31 13.93
N LYS A 24 -9.29 -6.02 15.01
CA LYS A 24 -10.10 -5.46 16.09
C LYS A 24 -9.25 -4.55 16.96
N LYS A 25 -9.91 -3.59 17.62
CA LYS A 25 -9.28 -2.73 18.61
C LYS A 25 -8.61 -3.60 19.70
N ASN A 26 -7.33 -3.33 19.97
CA ASN A 26 -6.48 -4.04 20.94
C ASN A 26 -6.07 -5.48 20.55
N GLN A 27 -6.26 -5.90 19.30
CA GLN A 27 -5.72 -7.16 18.80
C GLN A 27 -4.21 -6.99 18.52
N ILE A 28 -3.37 -7.85 19.11
CA ILE A 28 -1.92 -7.87 18.89
C ILE A 28 -1.60 -9.10 18.05
N GLU A 29 -1.27 -8.88 16.79
CA GLU A 29 -0.92 -9.94 15.86
C GLU A 29 0.22 -9.50 14.94
N THR A 30 1.06 -10.46 14.56
CA THR A 30 2.06 -10.25 13.50
C THR A 30 1.37 -10.41 12.16
N ILE A 31 1.39 -9.36 11.35
CA ILE A 31 0.81 -9.36 10.01
C ILE A 31 1.93 -9.43 8.98
N THR A 32 1.81 -10.39 8.05
CA THR A 32 2.61 -10.40 6.82
C THR A 32 1.77 -9.81 5.69
N LEU A 33 2.26 -8.74 5.09
CA LEU A 33 1.67 -8.14 3.89
C LEU A 33 2.50 -8.57 2.69
N SER A 34 1.84 -9.07 1.65
CA SER A 34 2.46 -9.40 0.37
C SER A 34 1.62 -8.86 -0.78
N THR A 35 2.28 -8.45 -1.84
CA THR A 35 1.66 -8.07 -3.11
C THR A 35 2.69 -8.26 -4.21
N GLU A 36 2.21 -8.40 -5.44
CA GLU A 36 3.09 -8.45 -6.61
C GLU A 36 3.77 -7.10 -6.80
N ILE A 37 5.01 -7.10 -7.27
CA ILE A 37 5.67 -5.87 -7.72
C ILE A 37 5.30 -5.69 -9.18
N PRO A 38 4.58 -4.62 -9.55
CA PRO A 38 4.14 -4.41 -10.92
C PRO A 38 5.35 -4.34 -11.85
N GLU A 39 5.27 -5.01 -13.00
CA GLU A 39 6.26 -4.90 -14.07
C GLU A 39 6.29 -3.48 -14.63
N GLY A 40 7.44 -3.07 -15.19
CA GLY A 40 7.62 -1.74 -15.76
C GLY A 40 8.97 -1.12 -15.42
N SER A 41 9.33 -0.07 -16.16
CA SER A 41 10.60 0.66 -16.05
C SER A 41 10.49 1.96 -15.23
N GLY A 42 9.32 2.22 -14.65
CA GLY A 42 9.05 3.38 -13.82
C GLY A 42 9.72 3.32 -12.44
N TRP A 43 9.36 4.30 -11.61
CA TRP A 43 9.74 4.32 -10.21
C TRP A 43 8.87 3.34 -9.43
N LYS A 44 9.52 2.44 -8.69
CA LYS A 44 8.83 1.54 -7.77
C LYS A 44 8.57 2.28 -6.47
N ILE A 45 7.30 2.38 -6.08
CA ILE A 45 6.86 2.96 -4.82
C ILE A 45 6.15 1.89 -4.03
N ILE A 46 6.68 1.57 -2.85
CA ILE A 46 6.05 0.64 -1.91
C ILE A 46 5.51 1.44 -0.74
N PHE A 47 4.23 1.28 -0.46
CA PHE A 47 3.56 1.99 0.63
C PHE A 47 2.56 1.10 1.34
N PHE A 48 2.23 1.45 2.58
CA PHE A 48 1.11 0.85 3.29
C PHE A 48 0.13 1.92 3.73
N TYR A 49 -1.15 1.53 3.72
CA TYR A 49 -2.27 2.34 4.13
C TYR A 49 -2.87 1.72 5.38
N ILE A 50 -3.09 2.54 6.40
CA ILE A 50 -3.86 2.19 7.59
C ILE A 50 -5.10 3.07 7.61
N GLY A 51 -6.25 2.43 7.49
CA GLY A 51 -7.55 3.07 7.64
C GLY A 51 -8.20 2.68 8.96
N PHE A 52 -8.99 3.59 9.51
CA PHE A 52 -9.78 3.31 10.71
C PHE A 52 -11.27 3.33 10.41
N THR A 53 -11.99 2.40 11.01
CA THR A 53 -13.46 2.31 10.92
C THR A 53 -14.06 2.33 12.31
N GLN A 54 -15.24 2.92 12.43
CA GLN A 54 -16.06 2.82 13.63
C GLN A 54 -17.26 1.91 13.34
N GLU A 55 -17.52 0.97 14.24
CA GLU A 55 -18.75 0.18 14.19
C GLU A 55 -19.89 0.97 14.84
N LEU A 56 -20.96 1.22 14.08
CA LEU A 56 -22.17 1.88 14.53
C LEU A 56 -23.38 1.02 14.16
N ARG A 57 -24.14 0.55 15.16
CA ARG A 57 -25.36 -0.26 14.97
C ARG A 57 -25.16 -1.42 13.97
N LYS A 58 -24.09 -2.21 14.15
CA LYS A 58 -23.69 -3.36 13.30
C LYS A 58 -23.25 -3.00 11.86
N LYS A 59 -23.01 -1.72 11.57
CA LYS A 59 -22.42 -1.26 10.30
C LYS A 59 -21.04 -0.69 10.55
N HIS A 60 -20.09 -1.05 9.70
CA HIS A 60 -18.76 -0.42 9.69
C HIS A 60 -18.83 0.88 8.89
N LYS A 61 -18.53 2.00 9.53
CA LYS A 61 -18.40 3.30 8.88
C LYS A 61 -16.93 3.68 8.85
N HIS A 62 -16.38 3.94 7.66
CA HIS A 62 -15.04 4.50 7.54
C HIS A 62 -14.98 5.87 8.23
N LEU A 63 -13.92 6.09 9.01
CA LEU A 63 -13.64 7.40 9.55
C LEU A 63 -13.19 8.35 8.43
N ASN A 64 -13.26 9.65 8.72
CA ASN A 64 -12.73 10.66 7.81
C ASN A 64 -11.26 10.36 7.49
N ARG A 65 -10.88 10.53 6.22
CA ARG A 65 -9.52 10.31 5.69
C ARG A 65 -8.41 10.98 6.51
N LYS A 66 -8.70 12.06 7.23
CA LYS A 66 -7.75 12.71 8.14
C LYS A 66 -7.20 11.81 9.26
N HIS A 67 -7.87 10.68 9.54
CA HIS A 67 -7.40 9.70 10.53
C HIS A 67 -6.63 8.55 9.88
N ASN A 68 -6.59 8.47 8.55
CA ASN A 68 -5.90 7.41 7.85
C ASN A 68 -4.45 7.82 7.62
N THR A 69 -3.57 6.83 7.62
CA THR A 69 -2.13 7.05 7.39
C THR A 69 -1.72 6.32 6.13
N VAL A 70 -0.91 7.00 5.30
CA VAL A 70 -0.15 6.38 4.22
C VAL A 70 1.32 6.60 4.53
N THR A 71 2.09 5.51 4.47
CA THR A 71 3.53 5.56 4.70
C THR A 71 4.23 4.90 3.52
N ILE A 72 5.13 5.64 2.88
CA ILE A 72 6.05 5.11 1.87
C ILE A 72 7.19 4.41 2.62
N ILE A 73 7.40 3.13 2.32
CA ILE A 73 8.45 2.30 2.92
C ILE A 73 9.68 2.26 2.01
N ALA A 74 9.46 2.28 0.69
CA ALA A 74 10.52 2.30 -0.30
C ALA A 74 10.09 3.10 -1.52
N CYS A 75 11.03 3.84 -2.09
CA CYS A 75 10.90 4.47 -3.39
C CYS A 75 12.23 4.34 -4.11
N HIS A 76 12.25 3.61 -5.22
CA HIS A 76 13.46 3.41 -5.99
C HIS A 76 13.16 3.27 -7.47
N LYS A 77 14.04 3.82 -8.31
CA LYS A 77 13.98 3.55 -9.73
C LYS A 77 14.47 2.13 -9.98
N HIS A 78 13.81 1.37 -10.85
CA HIS A 78 14.37 0.11 -11.31
C HIS A 78 15.72 0.41 -11.99
N ASN A 79 16.82 -0.09 -11.40
CA ASN A 79 18.17 0.12 -11.90
C ASN A 79 18.63 -1.19 -12.55
N PRO A 80 18.63 -1.31 -13.88
CA PRO A 80 19.07 -2.51 -14.54
C PRO A 80 20.61 -2.55 -14.49
N LYS A 81 21.20 -3.22 -13.49
CA LYS A 81 22.57 -3.77 -13.37
C LYS A 81 22.72 -4.35 -11.94
N CYS A 82 23.02 -5.62 -11.69
CA CYS A 82 24.00 -6.49 -12.35
C CYS A 82 23.41 -7.87 -12.71
N SER A 83 23.39 -8.19 -14.00
CA SER A 83 23.55 -9.56 -14.47
C SER A 83 25.05 -9.76 -14.73
N SER A 84 25.75 -10.39 -13.79
CA SER A 84 27.11 -10.92 -13.94
C SER A 84 27.09 -12.28 -14.61
#